data_AF-A0A329N3L5-F1
#
_entry.id   AF-A0A329N3L5-F1
#
_cell.length_a   1.000
_cell.length_b   1.000
_cell.length_c   1.000
_cell.angle_alpha   90.00
_cell.angle_beta   90.00
_cell.angle_gamma   90.00
#
_symmetry.space_group_name_H-M   'P 1'
#
loop_
_entity.id
_entity.type
_entity.pdbx_description
1 polymer ?
#
loop_
_entity_poly.entity_id
_entity_poly.type
_entity_poly.pdbx_seq_one_letter_code
_entity_poly.pdbx_strand_id
1 'polypeptide(L)'
;MKRFISFSGVLLLLGMVVLSSCGGARSAAPQDMAALDSLIRSREFRVESDWANPMVTTAMMRLGNILGPQNNIQRVNLIGNSNYLEIRGDSVKAELPYFGERRMGGGYDPDGNGIKFDQKASGMNIKYVDSKKLYRITFEARQRSESYNITLEIFANRKTNMIVNSTQRAPIGFEGTVRHIEE
;
A
#
# COMPACT_ATOMS: atom_id res chain seq x y z
N MET A 1 -39.29 20.92 -57.07
CA MET A 1 -39.65 21.35 -55.71
C MET A 1 -39.85 20.11 -54.83
N LYS A 2 -39.21 20.12 -53.65
CA LYS A 2 -39.38 19.28 -52.45
C LYS A 2 -39.24 17.75 -52.59
N ARG A 3 -38.04 17.27 -52.23
CA ARG A 3 -37.74 15.88 -51.84
C ARG A 3 -38.37 15.60 -50.46
N PHE A 4 -39.28 14.64 -50.37
CA PHE A 4 -39.73 14.07 -49.11
C PHE A 4 -38.74 12.98 -48.68
N ILE A 5 -37.96 13.28 -47.65
CA ILE A 5 -37.12 12.30 -46.95
C ILE A 5 -38.07 11.49 -46.05
N SER A 6 -38.09 10.17 -46.22
CA SER A 6 -38.95 9.28 -45.43
C SER A 6 -38.47 9.23 -43.98
N PHE A 7 -39.36 9.63 -43.07
CA PHE A 7 -39.10 9.79 -41.63
C PHE A 7 -39.05 8.46 -40.85
N SER A 8 -38.96 7.32 -41.54
CA SER A 8 -39.09 5.99 -40.95
C SER A 8 -37.76 5.32 -40.57
N GLY A 9 -36.63 5.86 -41.02
CA GLY A 9 -35.29 5.26 -40.81
C GLY A 9 -34.49 5.85 -39.65
N VAL A 10 -34.90 6.99 -39.09
CA VAL A 10 -34.10 7.74 -38.12
C VAL A 10 -34.40 7.35 -36.67
N LEU A 11 -35.54 6.70 -36.40
CA LEU A 11 -35.94 6.33 -35.04
C LEU A 11 -35.37 4.99 -34.55
N LEU A 12 -34.74 4.20 -35.44
CA LEU A 12 -34.18 2.88 -35.09
C LEU A 12 -32.67 2.90 -34.76
N LEU A 13 -31.99 4.04 -34.98
CA LEU A 13 -30.55 4.21 -34.75
C LEU A 13 -30.21 4.88 -33.40
N LEU A 14 -31.22 5.32 -32.64
CA LEU A 14 -31.04 6.02 -31.36
C LEU A 14 -31.38 5.16 -30.13
N GLY A 15 -31.61 3.85 -30.32
CA GLY A 15 -32.08 2.93 -29.27
C GLY A 15 -31.05 1.95 -28.72
N MET A 16 -29.78 2.00 -29.16
CA MET A 16 -28.80 0.92 -28.90
C MET A 16 -27.44 1.41 -28.36
N VAL A 17 -27.41 2.47 -27.54
CA VAL A 17 -26.15 2.98 -26.93
C VAL A 17 -26.29 3.18 -25.41
N VAL A 18 -27.12 2.40 -24.73
CA VAL A 18 -27.25 2.51 -23.26
C VAL A 18 -27.09 1.16 -22.56
N LEU A 19 -26.05 0.41 -22.89
CA LEU A 19 -25.56 -0.67 -22.03
C LEU A 19 -24.06 -0.82 -22.25
N SER A 20 -23.25 -0.31 -21.32
CA SER A 20 -21.90 -0.81 -20.92
C SER A 20 -20.98 0.32 -20.46
N SER A 21 -21.17 0.80 -19.24
CA SER A 21 -20.02 1.25 -18.43
C SER A 21 -20.40 1.26 -16.96
N CYS A 22 -20.86 0.10 -16.46
CA CYS A 22 -20.65 -0.20 -15.05
C CYS A 22 -19.15 -0.46 -14.91
N GLY A 23 -18.43 0.49 -14.31
CA GLY A 23 -17.01 0.37 -13.97
C GLY A 23 -16.84 -0.70 -12.88
N GLY A 24 -17.00 -1.96 -13.25
CA GLY A 24 -16.69 -3.10 -12.40
C GLY A 24 -15.18 -3.22 -12.21
N ALA A 25 -14.77 -3.55 -10.99
CA ALA A 25 -13.38 -3.79 -10.63
C ALA A 25 -12.70 -4.66 -11.69
N ARG A 26 -11.69 -4.11 -12.39
CA ARG A 26 -10.91 -4.86 -13.38
C ARG A 26 -10.26 -6.03 -12.64
N SER A 27 -10.73 -7.25 -12.90
CA SER A 27 -9.98 -8.45 -12.57
C SER A 27 -8.57 -8.30 -13.14
N ALA A 28 -7.55 -8.58 -12.33
CA ALA A 28 -6.15 -8.45 -12.72
C ALA A 28 -5.92 -9.08 -14.09
N ALA A 29 -5.48 -8.28 -15.08
CA ALA A 29 -5.18 -8.83 -16.39
C ALA A 29 -4.00 -9.81 -16.25
N PRO A 30 -3.95 -10.91 -17.02
CA PRO A 30 -2.79 -11.82 -17.00
C PRO A 30 -1.45 -11.10 -17.20
N GLN A 31 -1.46 -10.01 -17.95
CA GLN A 31 -0.30 -9.15 -18.18
C GLN A 31 0.19 -8.42 -16.92
N ASP A 32 -0.72 -7.99 -16.04
CA ASP A 32 -0.38 -7.31 -14.79
C ASP A 32 0.39 -8.25 -13.84
N MET A 33 -0.03 -9.52 -13.80
CA MET A 33 0.64 -10.54 -13.00
C MET A 33 2.03 -10.89 -13.52
N ALA A 34 2.23 -10.98 -14.84
CA ALA A 34 3.55 -11.25 -15.42
C ALA A 34 4.54 -10.11 -15.14
N ALA A 35 4.09 -8.86 -15.25
CA ALA A 35 4.90 -7.70 -14.90
C ALA A 35 5.26 -7.67 -13.41
N LEU A 36 4.30 -8.01 -12.54
CA LEU A 36 4.56 -8.14 -11.11
C LEU A 36 5.56 -9.26 -10.80
N ASP A 37 5.41 -10.43 -11.44
CA ASP A 37 6.34 -11.56 -11.26
C ASP A 37 7.78 -11.17 -11.58
N SER A 38 8.00 -10.48 -12.70
CA SER A 38 9.31 -9.95 -13.07
C SER A 38 9.88 -8.97 -12.03
N LEU A 39 9.05 -8.04 -11.55
CA LEU A 39 9.43 -7.08 -10.50
C LEU A 39 9.85 -7.80 -9.21
N ILE A 40 9.05 -8.75 -8.72
CA ILE A 40 9.37 -9.46 -7.46
C ILE A 40 10.60 -10.36 -7.61
N ARG A 41 10.79 -10.99 -8.78
CA ARG A 41 11.98 -11.81 -9.07
C ARG A 41 13.27 -11.02 -9.15
N SER A 42 13.21 -9.74 -9.55
CA SER A 42 14.38 -8.86 -9.51
C SER A 42 14.92 -8.68 -8.09
N ARG A 43 14.06 -8.84 -7.07
CA ARG A 43 14.34 -8.51 -5.66
C ARG A 43 14.87 -7.09 -5.47
N GLU A 44 14.50 -6.19 -6.37
CA GLU A 44 14.92 -4.80 -6.37
C GLU A 44 13.73 -3.91 -6.67
N PHE A 45 13.09 -3.45 -5.59
CA PHE A 45 11.88 -2.64 -5.70
C PHE A 45 11.67 -1.79 -4.45
N ARG A 46 10.91 -0.71 -4.62
CA ARG A 46 10.46 0.17 -3.56
C ARG A 46 8.94 0.14 -3.46
N VAL A 47 8.45 0.11 -2.24
CA VAL A 47 7.07 0.39 -1.89
C VAL A 47 7.00 1.79 -1.31
N GLU A 48 6.09 2.62 -1.84
CA GLU A 48 5.74 3.92 -1.29
C GLU A 48 4.25 3.90 -0.93
N SER A 49 3.92 4.48 0.22
CA SER A 49 2.57 4.44 0.78
C SER A 49 1.89 5.81 0.70
N ASP A 50 0.61 5.78 0.39
CA ASP A 50 -0.24 6.98 0.38
C ASP A 50 -0.93 7.16 1.73
N TRP A 51 -1.14 6.05 2.46
CA TRP A 51 -1.88 6.03 3.72
C TRP A 51 -1.18 5.20 4.79
N ALA A 52 -1.20 5.71 6.01
CA ALA A 52 -0.95 4.96 7.24
C ALA A 52 -2.28 4.70 7.96
N ASN A 53 -2.46 3.48 8.44
CA ASN A 53 -3.64 3.02 9.14
C ASN A 53 -3.26 2.49 10.54
N PRO A 54 -3.09 3.36 11.55
CA PRO A 54 -2.75 2.93 12.90
C PRO A 54 -3.86 2.11 13.55
N MET A 55 -3.50 1.13 14.37
CA MET A 55 -4.48 0.49 15.24
C MET A 55 -4.98 1.50 16.29
N VAL A 56 -6.28 1.77 16.29
CA VAL A 56 -6.88 2.69 17.27
C VAL A 56 -6.80 2.09 18.66
N THR A 57 -6.24 2.87 19.58
CA THR A 57 -6.21 2.53 21.00
C THR A 57 -7.01 3.54 21.83
N THR A 58 -7.28 3.21 23.08
CA THR A 58 -7.99 4.10 24.02
C THR A 58 -7.27 5.43 24.21
N ALA A 59 -5.93 5.42 24.19
CA ALA A 59 -5.13 6.65 24.25
C ALA A 59 -5.38 7.54 23.02
N MET A 60 -5.47 6.94 21.83
CA MET A 60 -5.68 7.67 20.57
C MET A 60 -7.08 8.28 20.44
N MET A 61 -8.12 7.67 21.03
CA MET A 61 -9.48 8.22 20.99
C MET A 61 -9.58 9.63 21.59
N ARG A 62 -8.65 10.01 22.47
CA ARG A 62 -8.57 11.36 23.05
C ARG A 62 -8.01 12.42 22.09
N LEU A 63 -7.47 12.00 20.94
CA LEU A 63 -6.75 12.86 19.99
C LEU A 63 -7.57 13.23 18.74
N GLY A 64 -8.88 12.94 18.73
CA GLY A 64 -9.73 12.91 17.52
C GLY A 64 -9.71 14.15 16.62
N ASN A 65 -9.48 15.36 17.16
CA ASN A 65 -9.51 16.62 16.41
C ASN A 65 -8.12 17.26 16.19
N ILE A 66 -7.03 16.60 16.58
CA ILE A 66 -5.67 17.16 16.54
C ILE A 66 -4.98 16.88 15.19
N LEU A 67 -5.51 15.92 14.43
CA LEU A 67 -4.94 15.52 13.16
C LEU A 67 -5.47 16.47 12.07
N GLY A 68 -4.55 17.06 11.30
CA GLY A 68 -4.86 18.08 10.29
C GLY A 68 -5.86 17.61 9.21
N PRO A 69 -6.24 18.50 8.28
CA PRO A 69 -7.28 18.22 7.29
C PRO A 69 -7.08 16.88 6.56
N GLN A 70 -8.17 16.15 6.32
CA GLN A 70 -8.19 14.82 5.67
C GLN A 70 -7.56 13.65 6.45
N ASN A 71 -7.13 13.88 7.70
CA ASN A 71 -6.61 12.83 8.57
C ASN A 71 -7.61 12.49 9.68
N ASN A 72 -7.54 11.27 10.17
CA ASN A 72 -8.15 10.89 11.43
C ASN A 72 -7.30 9.81 12.12
N ILE A 73 -7.69 9.43 13.33
CA ILE A 73 -6.91 8.49 14.17
C ILE A 73 -6.78 7.07 13.57
N GLN A 74 -7.59 6.74 12.55
CA GLN A 74 -7.56 5.46 11.82
C GLN A 74 -6.83 5.57 10.48
N ARG A 75 -6.67 6.77 9.93
CA ARG A 75 -6.17 6.97 8.57
C ARG A 75 -5.46 8.31 8.44
N VAL A 76 -4.16 8.25 8.16
CA VAL A 76 -3.27 9.41 8.01
C VAL A 76 -2.68 9.41 6.61
N ASN A 77 -2.80 10.55 5.91
CA ASN A 77 -2.26 10.79 4.59
C ASN A 77 -0.74 10.96 4.67
N LEU A 78 -0.01 10.24 3.82
CA LEU A 78 1.46 10.26 3.76
C LEU A 78 1.99 10.97 2.51
N ILE A 79 1.12 11.35 1.58
CA ILE A 79 1.50 12.02 0.33
C ILE A 79 2.31 13.28 0.65
N GLY A 80 3.47 13.42 -0.01
CA GLY A 80 4.40 14.53 0.21
C GLY A 80 5.35 14.34 1.41
N ASN A 81 5.25 13.23 2.16
CA ASN A 81 6.18 12.90 3.23
C ASN A 81 7.03 11.67 2.87
N SER A 82 8.28 11.63 3.33
CA SER A 82 9.15 10.45 3.15
C SER A 82 8.50 9.24 3.81
N ASN A 83 8.16 8.24 3.01
CA ASN A 83 7.62 6.98 3.49
C ASN A 83 7.93 5.87 2.48
N TYR A 84 8.80 4.92 2.85
CA TYR A 84 9.15 3.84 1.94
C TYR A 84 9.62 2.58 2.65
N LEU A 85 9.48 1.46 1.93
CA LEU A 85 10.19 0.21 2.17
C LEU A 85 10.89 -0.20 0.87
N GLU A 86 12.19 -0.39 0.92
CA GLU A 86 13.01 -0.94 -0.16
C GLU A 86 13.43 -2.37 0.15
N ILE A 87 13.45 -3.19 -0.90
CA ILE A 87 14.05 -4.52 -0.90
C ILE A 87 15.11 -4.53 -2.00
N ARG A 88 16.35 -4.87 -1.64
CA ARG A 88 17.49 -5.08 -2.55
C ARG A 88 18.18 -6.39 -2.19
N GLY A 89 17.88 -7.46 -2.93
CA GLY A 89 18.39 -8.79 -2.64
C GLY A 89 17.89 -9.33 -1.30
N ASP A 90 18.78 -9.44 -0.31
CA ASP A 90 18.46 -9.82 1.08
C ASP A 90 18.40 -8.61 2.04
N SER A 91 18.71 -7.41 1.53
CA SER A 91 18.76 -6.17 2.30
C SER A 91 17.43 -5.44 2.22
N VAL A 92 17.03 -4.86 3.36
CA VAL A 92 15.79 -4.12 3.53
C VAL A 92 16.09 -2.77 4.18
N LYS A 93 15.47 -1.74 3.62
CA LYS A 93 15.58 -0.38 4.12
C LYS A 93 14.21 0.24 4.24
N ALA A 94 13.90 0.83 5.37
CA ALA A 94 12.62 1.49 5.57
C ALA A 94 12.79 2.81 6.31
N GLU A 95 11.96 3.77 5.90
CA GLU A 95 11.64 4.96 6.65
C GLU A 95 10.12 5.09 6.61
N LEU A 96 9.45 4.69 7.69
CA LEU A 96 7.99 4.68 7.78
C LEU A 96 7.54 5.56 8.93
N PRO A 97 6.76 6.63 8.67
CA PRO A 97 6.14 7.42 9.72
C PRO A 97 5.25 6.58 10.63
N TYR A 98 5.20 6.90 11.93
CA TYR A 98 4.40 6.17 12.90
C TYR A 98 3.42 7.11 13.61
N PHE A 99 2.13 6.80 13.54
CA PHE A 99 1.04 7.61 14.10
C PHE A 99 0.20 6.86 15.15
N GLY A 100 0.76 5.80 15.74
CA GLY A 100 0.08 4.98 16.75
C GLY A 100 0.58 5.22 18.17
N GLU A 101 0.15 4.37 19.09
CA GLU A 101 0.60 4.38 20.48
C GLU A 101 1.86 3.53 20.68
N ARG A 102 2.92 4.14 21.21
CA ARG A 102 4.09 3.43 21.73
C ARG A 102 3.88 3.08 23.21
N ARG A 103 3.95 1.79 23.54
CA ARG A 103 3.67 1.26 24.88
C ARG A 103 4.93 1.04 25.71
N MET A 104 6.09 0.88 25.06
CA MET A 104 7.37 0.61 25.72
C MET A 104 8.52 1.36 25.03
N GLY A 105 9.63 1.57 25.75
CA GLY A 105 10.88 2.10 25.17
C GLY A 105 10.91 3.61 24.87
N GLY A 106 10.03 4.41 25.48
CA GLY A 106 9.94 5.86 25.29
C GLY A 106 11.11 6.63 25.91
N GLY A 107 12.27 6.58 25.26
CA GLY A 107 13.37 7.54 25.46
C GLY A 107 13.34 8.64 24.39
N TYR A 108 14.23 9.63 24.52
CA TYR A 108 14.48 10.62 23.47
C TYR A 108 15.06 9.89 22.25
N ASP A 109 14.33 9.87 21.13
CA ASP A 109 14.79 9.22 19.91
C ASP A 109 15.47 10.24 18.99
N PRO A 110 16.82 10.27 18.92
CA PRO A 110 17.51 11.19 18.03
C PRO A 110 17.27 10.88 16.54
N ASP A 111 16.81 9.65 16.20
CA ASP A 111 16.54 9.23 14.83
C ASP A 111 15.08 9.53 14.41
N GLY A 112 14.28 10.12 15.31
CA GLY A 112 12.89 10.49 15.11
C GLY A 112 11.90 9.39 15.53
N ASN A 113 10.60 9.71 15.53
CA ASN A 113 9.56 8.83 16.08
C ASN A 113 9.09 7.69 15.15
N GLY A 114 9.64 7.59 13.94
CA GLY A 114 9.23 6.61 12.92
C GLY A 114 9.82 5.21 13.11
N ILE A 115 9.46 4.31 12.20
CA ILE A 115 10.07 2.98 12.05
C ILE A 115 11.18 3.11 11.02
N LYS A 116 12.43 2.93 11.45
CA LYS A 116 13.61 3.08 10.57
C LYS A 116 14.55 1.90 10.70
N PHE A 117 14.96 1.35 9.56
CA PHE A 117 16.00 0.32 9.51
C PHE A 117 16.69 0.30 8.16
N ASP A 118 17.95 -0.13 8.15
CA ASP A 118 18.76 -0.39 6.96
C ASP A 118 19.68 -1.58 7.29
N GLN A 119 19.27 -2.78 6.91
CA GLN A 119 19.93 -4.03 7.32
C GLN A 119 19.55 -5.22 6.43
N LYS A 120 20.16 -6.38 6.67
CA LYS A 120 19.70 -7.65 6.10
C LYS A 120 18.43 -8.14 6.79
N ALA A 121 17.44 -8.57 6.02
CA ALA A 121 16.22 -9.16 6.55
C ALA A 121 16.50 -10.50 7.24
N SER A 122 15.91 -10.71 8.41
CA SER A 122 15.89 -12.01 9.07
C SER A 122 14.63 -12.78 8.66
N GLY A 123 14.79 -14.04 8.26
CA GLY A 123 13.67 -14.93 7.95
C GLY A 123 12.81 -14.50 6.74
N MET A 124 13.40 -13.84 5.73
CA MET A 124 12.66 -13.39 4.56
C MET A 124 11.99 -14.57 3.83
N ASN A 125 10.67 -14.48 3.64
CA ASN A 125 9.87 -15.43 2.86
C ASN A 125 9.08 -14.66 1.80
N ILE A 126 9.19 -15.10 0.55
CA ILE A 126 8.44 -14.56 -0.59
C ILE A 126 7.59 -15.69 -1.15
N LYS A 127 6.26 -15.53 -1.11
CA LYS A 127 5.30 -16.55 -1.55
C LYS A 127 4.23 -15.95 -2.45
N TYR A 128 4.01 -16.57 -3.60
CA TYR A 128 2.83 -16.31 -4.40
C TYR A 128 1.60 -16.98 -3.79
N VAL A 129 0.50 -16.24 -3.66
CA VAL A 129 -0.77 -16.69 -3.08
C VAL A 129 -1.81 -16.73 -4.19
N ASP A 130 -1.96 -17.90 -4.81
CA ASP A 130 -2.80 -18.04 -6.01
C ASP A 130 -4.27 -17.68 -5.77
N SER A 131 -4.83 -18.04 -4.60
CA SER A 131 -6.22 -17.73 -4.26
C SER A 131 -6.53 -16.23 -4.18
N LYS A 132 -5.51 -15.40 -3.96
CA LYS A 132 -5.64 -13.94 -3.87
C LYS A 132 -4.93 -13.20 -5.02
N LYS A 133 -4.28 -13.92 -5.93
CA LYS A 133 -3.48 -13.37 -7.05
C LYS A 133 -2.55 -12.24 -6.60
N LEU A 134 -1.75 -12.52 -5.55
CA LEU A 134 -0.81 -11.57 -4.95
C LEU A 134 0.48 -12.26 -4.52
N TYR A 135 1.54 -11.47 -4.35
CA TYR A 135 2.75 -11.88 -3.65
C TYR A 135 2.67 -11.46 -2.19
N ARG A 136 2.99 -12.38 -1.27
CA ARG A 136 3.18 -12.08 0.14
C ARG A 136 4.65 -12.19 0.50
N ILE A 137 5.17 -11.15 1.12
CA ILE A 137 6.55 -11.05 1.60
C ILE A 137 6.51 -10.86 3.10
N THR A 138 7.23 -11.68 3.85
CA THR A 138 7.36 -11.55 5.31
C THR A 138 8.81 -11.56 5.71
N PHE A 139 9.19 -10.74 6.69
CA PHE A 139 10.53 -10.73 7.27
C PHE A 139 10.53 -10.04 8.63
N GLU A 140 11.59 -10.26 9.40
CA GLU A 140 11.88 -9.47 10.60
C GLU A 140 12.98 -8.43 10.33
N ALA A 141 12.83 -7.27 10.95
CA ALA A 141 13.84 -6.22 11.02
C ALA A 141 13.96 -5.70 12.46
N ARG A 142 15.07 -5.07 12.80
CA ARG A 142 15.33 -4.51 14.14
C ARG A 142 15.85 -3.07 14.10
N GLN A 143 15.46 -2.28 15.09
CA GLN A 143 16.03 -0.96 15.35
C GLN A 143 16.32 -0.87 16.85
N ARG A 144 17.59 -0.90 17.22
CA ARG A 144 18.02 -0.93 18.63
C ARG A 144 17.35 -2.10 19.38
N SER A 145 16.52 -1.81 20.38
CA SER A 145 15.76 -2.79 21.17
C SER A 145 14.38 -3.12 20.62
N GLU A 146 13.94 -2.45 19.54
CA GLU A 146 12.65 -2.66 18.90
C GLU A 146 12.78 -3.67 17.75
N SER A 147 11.94 -4.70 17.73
CA SER A 147 11.86 -5.66 16.63
C SER A 147 10.55 -5.48 15.89
N TYR A 148 10.61 -5.59 14.57
CA TYR A 148 9.49 -5.41 13.64
C TYR A 148 9.28 -6.70 12.86
N ASN A 149 8.04 -7.19 12.84
CA ASN A 149 7.58 -8.23 11.93
C ASN A 149 6.78 -7.59 10.81
N ILE A 150 7.29 -7.66 9.59
CA ILE A 150 6.68 -7.04 8.41
C ILE A 150 5.94 -8.12 7.63
N THR A 151 4.71 -7.82 7.23
CA THR A 151 3.97 -8.57 6.22
C THR A 151 3.53 -7.62 5.13
N LEU A 152 4.02 -7.84 3.91
CA LEU A 152 3.73 -7.04 2.72
C LEU A 152 2.97 -7.90 1.72
N GLU A 153 1.77 -7.48 1.35
CA GLU A 153 1.00 -8.05 0.26
C GLU A 153 1.06 -7.12 -0.96
N ILE A 154 1.37 -7.66 -2.13
CA ILE A 154 1.52 -6.93 -3.38
C ILE A 154 0.59 -7.55 -4.42
N PHE A 155 -0.41 -6.78 -4.80
CA PHE A 155 -1.45 -7.22 -5.74
C PHE A 155 -0.98 -7.03 -7.19
N ALA A 156 -1.58 -7.78 -8.12
CA ALA A 156 -1.30 -7.68 -9.56
C ALA A 156 -1.29 -6.23 -10.10
N ASN A 157 -2.22 -5.41 -9.62
CA ASN A 157 -2.36 -4.00 -9.99
C ASN A 157 -1.33 -3.07 -9.31
N ARG A 158 -0.25 -3.63 -8.77
CA ARG A 158 0.84 -2.96 -8.05
C ARG A 158 0.46 -2.29 -6.73
N LYS A 159 -0.81 -2.37 -6.31
CA LYS A 159 -1.19 -1.90 -4.98
C LYS A 159 -0.54 -2.77 -3.92
N THR A 160 -0.28 -2.18 -2.76
CA THR A 160 0.32 -2.85 -1.63
C THR A 160 -0.51 -2.67 -0.37
N ASN A 161 -0.53 -3.70 0.47
CA ASN A 161 -0.96 -3.60 1.86
C ASN A 161 0.16 -4.15 2.74
N MET A 162 0.67 -3.32 3.63
CA MET A 162 1.75 -3.68 4.53
C MET A 162 1.27 -3.57 5.97
N ILE A 163 1.56 -4.58 6.79
CA ILE A 163 1.31 -4.58 8.22
C ILE A 163 2.66 -4.67 8.92
N VAL A 164 2.89 -3.77 9.87
CA VAL A 164 4.07 -3.76 10.73
C VAL A 164 3.65 -4.01 12.17
N ASN A 165 4.13 -5.12 12.72
CA ASN A 165 3.97 -5.44 14.14
C ASN A 165 5.27 -5.17 14.88
N SER A 166 5.20 -4.40 15.97
CA SER A 166 6.36 -4.02 16.77
C SER A 166 6.29 -4.66 18.16
N THR A 167 7.46 -4.91 18.75
CA THR A 167 7.55 -5.32 20.16
C THR A 167 7.27 -4.20 21.15
N GLN A 168 7.26 -2.93 20.72
CA GLN A 168 7.13 -1.76 21.59
C GLN A 168 5.94 -0.86 21.26
N ARG A 169 5.31 -1.06 20.10
CA ARG A 169 4.28 -0.19 19.54
C ARG A 169 3.02 -0.96 19.16
N ALA A 170 1.88 -0.27 19.18
CA ALA A 170 0.66 -0.79 18.57
C ALA A 170 0.88 -1.03 17.06
N PRO A 171 0.30 -2.10 16.46
CA PRO A 171 0.41 -2.38 15.03
C PRO A 171 -0.06 -1.22 14.16
N ILE A 172 0.51 -1.13 12.96
CA ILE A 172 0.17 -0.12 11.96
C ILE A 172 0.13 -0.76 10.57
N GLY A 173 -0.88 -0.40 9.79
CA GLY A 173 -1.00 -0.74 8.38
C GLY A 173 -0.52 0.39 7.47
N PHE A 174 -0.14 0.05 6.24
CA PHE A 174 0.18 1.01 5.19
C PHE A 174 -0.41 0.55 3.86
N GLU A 175 -1.01 1.47 3.12
CA GLU A 175 -1.53 1.25 1.78
C GLU A 175 -0.74 2.07 0.78
N GLY A 176 -0.34 1.46 -0.33
CA GLY A 176 0.58 2.08 -1.26
C GLY A 176 0.67 1.39 -2.61
N THR A 177 1.80 1.62 -3.28
CA THR A 177 2.14 1.02 -4.56
C THR A 177 3.59 0.57 -4.60
N VAL A 178 3.88 -0.44 -5.43
CA VAL A 178 5.23 -0.93 -5.68
C VAL A 178 5.76 -0.44 -7.04
N ARG A 179 7.03 -0.07 -7.07
CA ARG A 179 7.75 0.35 -8.29
C ARG A 179 9.19 -0.16 -8.30
N HIS A 180 9.82 -0.14 -9.46
CA HIS A 180 11.28 -0.34 -9.56
C HIS A 180 11.99 0.78 -8.80
N ILE A 181 13.19 0.48 -8.30
CA ILE A 181 14.07 1.54 -7.81
C ILE A 181 14.71 2.17 -9.03
N GLU A 182 14.47 3.47 -9.24
CA GLU A 182 15.21 4.25 -10.23
C GLU A 182 16.61 4.54 -9.68
N GLU A 183 17.64 4.40 -10.52
CA GLU A 183 19.04 4.73 -10.18
C GLU A 183 19.25 6.23 -9.97
#